data_AF-A0A7K0K5F9-F1
#
_entry.id   AF-A0A7K0K5F9-F1
#
_cell.length_a   1.000
_cell.length_b   1.000
_cell.length_c   1.000
_cell.angle_alpha   90.00
_cell.angle_beta   90.00
_cell.angle_gamma   90.00
#
_symmetry.space_group_name_H-M   'P 1'
#
loop_
_entity.id
_entity.type
_entity.pdbx_description
1 polymer ?
#
loop_
_entity_poly.entity_id
_entity_poly.type
_entity_poly.pdbx_seq_one_letter_code
_entity_poly.pdbx_strand_id
1 'polypeptide(L)'
;MNEELNDARRQVHALIGLNALPLPVVNNDGDAVVVVALADESVPVLIDRIRQSGGYANVFVKMSDYLVQFGMIESSCALDEDPNPIRVYQDNTATVGAFVDFLSQSDSPVGIELIAGQSPLKVSQTKVLSMV
;
A
#
# COMPACT_ATOMS: atom_id res chain seq x y z
N MET A 1 -11.27 19.01 0.36
CA MET A 1 -11.49 17.56 0.17
C MET A 1 -11.01 17.24 -1.24
N ASN A 2 -10.04 16.33 -1.40
CA ASN A 2 -9.35 16.11 -2.68
C ASN A 2 -10.25 15.31 -3.66
N GLU A 3 -10.72 15.96 -4.74
CA GLU A 3 -11.65 15.36 -5.71
C GLU A 3 -11.04 14.17 -6.45
N GLU A 4 -9.75 14.21 -6.75
CA GLU A 4 -9.03 13.14 -7.44
C GLU A 4 -8.97 11.86 -6.60
N LEU A 5 -8.68 11.99 -5.31
CA LEU A 5 -8.68 10.85 -4.38
C LEU A 5 -10.07 10.23 -4.24
N ASN A 6 -11.13 11.04 -4.27
CA ASN A 6 -12.51 10.54 -4.24
C ASN A 6 -12.89 9.83 -5.54
N ASP A 7 -12.39 10.30 -6.68
CA ASP A 7 -12.58 9.61 -7.95
C ASP A 7 -11.86 8.26 -7.97
N ALA A 8 -10.60 8.22 -7.54
CA ALA A 8 -9.85 6.98 -7.40
C ALA A 8 -10.56 5.98 -6.47
N ARG A 9 -11.11 6.45 -5.35
CA ARG A 9 -11.92 5.61 -4.43
C ARG A 9 -13.15 5.02 -5.11
N ARG A 10 -13.88 5.81 -5.90
CA ARG A 10 -15.05 5.32 -6.66
C ARG A 10 -14.64 4.27 -7.68
N GLN A 11 -13.55 4.49 -8.41
CA GLN A 11 -13.01 3.52 -9.36
C GLN A 11 -12.65 2.20 -8.67
N VAL A 12 -11.90 2.25 -7.57
CA VAL A 12 -11.52 1.04 -6.79
C VAL A 12 -12.76 0.32 -6.26
N HIS A 13 -13.74 1.03 -5.72
CA HIS A 13 -14.99 0.43 -5.25
C HIS A 13 -15.72 -0.30 -6.38
N ALA A 14 -15.80 0.31 -7.57
CA ALA A 14 -16.40 -0.32 -8.74
C ALA A 14 -15.62 -1.57 -9.18
N LEU A 15 -14.28 -1.54 -9.18
CA LEU A 15 -13.45 -2.69 -9.54
C LEU A 15 -13.66 -3.86 -8.57
N ILE A 16 -13.72 -3.59 -7.27
CA ILE A 16 -13.96 -4.63 -6.25
C ILE A 16 -15.35 -5.23 -6.44
N GLY A 17 -16.39 -4.39 -6.58
CA GLY A 17 -17.78 -4.84 -6.66
C GLY A 17 -18.14 -5.53 -7.98
N LEU A 18 -17.61 -5.06 -9.11
CA LEU A 18 -17.97 -5.55 -10.45
C LEU A 18 -17.05 -6.67 -10.94
N ASN A 19 -15.75 -6.59 -10.67
CA ASN A 19 -14.76 -7.52 -11.21
C ASN A 19 -14.30 -8.57 -10.19
N ALA A 20 -14.91 -8.59 -9.00
CA ALA A 20 -14.54 -9.49 -7.90
C ALA A 20 -13.02 -9.49 -7.64
N LEU A 21 -12.42 -8.31 -7.70
CA LEU A 21 -10.98 -8.16 -7.61
C LEU A 21 -10.48 -8.72 -6.26
N PRO A 22 -9.52 -9.66 -6.25
CA PRO A 22 -9.09 -10.30 -5.00
C PRO A 22 -8.45 -9.30 -4.04
N LEU A 23 -8.81 -9.40 -2.77
CA LEU A 23 -8.23 -8.66 -1.65
C LEU A 23 -7.43 -9.64 -0.79
N PRO A 24 -6.16 -9.91 -1.13
CA PRO A 24 -5.39 -10.98 -0.49
C PRO A 24 -5.02 -10.71 0.96
N VAL A 25 -5.09 -9.46 1.43
CA VAL A 25 -4.80 -9.11 2.82
C VAL A 25 -6.11 -9.00 3.60
N VAL A 26 -6.19 -9.75 4.69
CA VAL A 26 -7.22 -9.65 5.71
C VAL A 26 -6.55 -9.39 7.06
N ASN A 27 -7.23 -8.65 7.93
CA ASN A 27 -6.79 -8.48 9.32
C ASN A 27 -7.13 -9.73 10.17
N ASN A 28 -6.80 -9.68 11.45
CA ASN A 28 -7.06 -10.78 12.40
C ASN A 28 -8.55 -11.07 12.63
N ASP A 29 -9.44 -10.12 12.32
CA ASP A 29 -10.90 -10.27 12.42
C ASP A 29 -11.53 -10.81 11.12
N GLY A 30 -10.72 -10.97 10.06
CA GLY A 30 -11.16 -11.42 8.74
C GLY A 30 -11.63 -10.30 7.80
N ASP A 31 -11.47 -9.04 8.19
CA ASP A 31 -11.84 -7.88 7.37
C ASP A 31 -10.77 -7.56 6.33
N ALA A 32 -11.21 -7.27 5.11
CA ALA A 32 -10.35 -6.82 4.02
C ALA A 32 -10.30 -5.29 3.96
N VAL A 33 -9.34 -4.70 4.66
CA VAL A 33 -9.12 -3.24 4.64
C VAL A 33 -8.63 -2.80 3.26
N VAL A 34 -9.20 -1.71 2.74
CA VAL A 34 -8.81 -1.09 1.46
C VAL A 34 -8.31 0.33 1.70
N VAL A 35 -7.10 0.62 1.23
CA VAL A 35 -6.51 1.95 1.27
C VAL A 35 -6.26 2.42 -0.15
N VAL A 36 -6.70 3.64 -0.48
CA VAL A 36 -6.46 4.27 -1.78
C VAL A 36 -5.52 5.44 -1.61
N ALA A 37 -4.53 5.58 -2.49
CA ALA A 37 -3.57 6.68 -2.53
C ALA A 37 -3.34 7.19 -3.95
N LEU A 38 -2.80 8.40 -4.06
CA LEU A 38 -2.38 9.00 -5.32
C LEU A 38 -0.87 8.89 -5.46
N ALA A 39 -0.37 8.82 -6.70
CA ALA A 39 1.06 8.68 -6.98
C ALA A 39 1.91 9.87 -6.47
N ASP A 40 1.33 11.06 -6.36
CA ASP A 40 1.98 12.27 -5.87
C ASP A 40 1.90 12.44 -4.33
N GLU A 41 1.15 11.56 -3.65
CA GLU A 41 1.07 11.56 -2.19
C GLU A 41 2.44 11.18 -1.58
N SER A 42 2.73 11.69 -0.39
CA SER A 42 3.95 11.36 0.36
C SER A 42 3.86 9.94 0.97
N VAL A 43 4.94 9.16 0.89
CA VAL A 43 5.00 7.80 1.46
C VAL A 43 4.69 7.77 2.97
N PRO A 44 5.26 8.66 3.82
CA PRO A 44 4.84 8.80 5.21
C PRO A 44 3.33 8.90 5.42
N VAL A 45 2.62 9.69 4.60
CA VAL A 45 1.16 9.87 4.71
C VAL A 45 0.41 8.56 4.42
N LEU A 46 0.86 7.80 3.43
CA LEU A 46 0.32 6.47 3.13
C LEU A 46 0.57 5.49 4.30
N ILE A 47 1.79 5.46 4.83
CA ILE A 47 2.17 4.58 5.95
C ILE A 47 1.31 4.89 7.19
N ASP A 48 1.15 6.17 7.53
CA ASP A 48 0.33 6.58 8.66
C ASP A 48 -1.13 6.15 8.49
N ARG A 49 -1.67 6.24 7.27
CA ARG A 49 -3.04 5.77 6.95
C ARG A 49 -3.20 4.27 7.16
N ILE A 50 -2.20 3.48 6.77
CA ILE A 50 -2.20 2.02 6.95
C ILE A 50 -2.05 1.63 8.42
N ARG A 51 -1.25 2.39 9.18
CA ARG A 51 -1.15 2.19 10.64
C ARG A 51 -2.45 2.51 11.36
N GLN A 52 -3.15 3.57 10.94
CA GLN A 52 -4.47 3.91 11.47
C GLN A 52 -5.51 2.81 11.19
N SER A 53 -5.30 1.97 10.17
CA SER A 53 -6.12 0.79 9.91
C SER A 53 -5.61 -0.50 10.56
N GLY A 54 -4.68 -0.40 11.51
CA GLY A 54 -4.15 -1.54 12.26
C GLY A 54 -2.99 -2.28 11.59
N GLY A 55 -2.36 -1.71 10.56
CA GLY A 55 -1.16 -2.29 9.93
C GLY A 55 -1.43 -3.31 8.82
N TYR A 56 -2.71 -3.57 8.50
CA TYR A 56 -3.14 -4.45 7.41
C TYR A 56 -3.88 -3.62 6.35
N ALA A 57 -3.51 -3.76 5.08
CA ALA A 57 -4.22 -3.09 4.00
C ALA A 57 -4.00 -3.77 2.63
N ASN A 58 -5.05 -3.74 1.81
CA ASN A 58 -4.96 -3.85 0.36
C ASN A 58 -4.84 -2.43 -0.18
N VAL A 59 -3.66 -2.06 -0.65
CA VAL A 59 -3.36 -0.70 -1.10
C VAL A 59 -3.57 -0.60 -2.60
N PHE A 60 -4.31 0.42 -3.02
CA PHE A 60 -4.51 0.80 -4.41
C PHE A 60 -3.92 2.18 -4.66
N VAL A 61 -2.99 2.27 -5.60
CA VAL A 61 -2.36 3.52 -5.98
C VAL A 61 -2.84 3.93 -7.36
N LYS A 62 -3.46 5.10 -7.47
CA LYS A 62 -3.77 5.72 -8.75
C LYS A 62 -2.49 6.33 -9.34
N MET A 63 -1.99 5.66 -10.37
CA MET A 63 -1.00 6.23 -11.29
C MET A 63 -1.73 7.04 -12.37
N SER A 64 -1.00 7.74 -13.24
CA SER A 64 -1.61 8.57 -14.29
C SER A 64 -2.63 7.80 -15.14
N ASP A 65 -2.25 6.60 -15.61
CA ASP A 65 -3.07 5.84 -16.58
C ASP A 65 -3.59 4.50 -16.05
N TYR A 66 -3.15 4.07 -14.87
CA TYR A 66 -3.47 2.74 -14.33
C TYR A 66 -3.56 2.74 -12.80
N LEU A 67 -3.97 1.59 -12.24
CA LEU A 67 -3.98 1.35 -10.80
C LEU A 67 -2.96 0.27 -10.47
N VAL A 68 -2.25 0.43 -9.35
CA VAL A 68 -1.39 -0.62 -8.80
C VAL A 68 -1.99 -1.12 -7.51
N GLN A 69 -2.03 -2.44 -7.34
CA GLN A 69 -2.45 -3.08 -6.10
C GLN A 69 -1.25 -3.74 -5.43
N PHE A 70 -1.11 -3.56 -4.12
CA PHE A 70 -0.21 -4.38 -3.31
C PHE A 70 -0.79 -4.58 -1.91
N GLY A 71 -0.34 -5.63 -1.23
CA GLY A 71 -0.73 -5.87 0.16
C GLY A 71 0.30 -5.33 1.13
N MET A 72 -0.16 -4.87 2.29
CA MET A 72 0.67 -4.54 3.44
C MET A 72 0.18 -5.30 4.66
N ILE A 73 1.11 -5.90 5.39
CA ILE A 73 0.88 -6.63 6.64
C ILE A 73 1.86 -6.14 7.71
N GLU A 74 1.57 -6.40 8.97
CA GLU A 74 2.56 -6.19 10.02
C GLU A 74 3.72 -7.18 9.88
N SER A 75 4.94 -6.72 10.18
CA SER A 75 6.14 -7.56 10.12
C SER A 75 6.06 -8.80 11.01
N SER A 76 5.39 -8.71 12.17
CA SER A 76 5.14 -9.85 13.07
C SER A 76 4.31 -10.98 12.46
N CYS A 77 3.55 -10.67 11.41
CA CYS A 77 2.75 -11.66 10.67
C CYS A 77 3.45 -12.15 9.40
N ALA A 78 4.65 -11.66 9.11
CA ALA A 78 5.46 -12.18 8.04
C ALA A 78 6.13 -13.50 8.45
N LEU A 79 6.22 -14.45 7.50
CA LEU A 79 6.94 -15.71 7.72
C LEU A 79 8.45 -15.50 7.92
N ASP A 80 8.99 -14.48 7.25
CA ASP A 80 10.40 -14.12 7.31
C ASP A 80 10.54 -12.67 7.77
N GLU A 81 11.44 -12.42 8.71
CA GLU A 81 11.87 -11.06 9.04
C GLU A 81 12.72 -10.52 7.88
N ASP A 82 12.47 -9.28 7.46
CA ASP A 82 13.33 -8.64 6.45
C ASP A 82 14.61 -8.16 7.14
N PRO A 83 15.79 -8.69 6.79
CA PRO A 83 17.04 -8.27 7.42
C PRO A 83 17.43 -6.82 7.10
N ASN A 84 16.86 -6.22 6.06
CA ASN A 84 17.19 -4.86 5.61
C ASN A 84 15.93 -4.08 5.20
N PRO A 85 15.04 -3.72 6.16
CA PRO A 85 13.84 -2.96 5.84
C PRO A 85 14.20 -1.56 5.32
N ILE A 86 13.39 -1.05 4.40
CA ILE A 86 13.48 0.31 3.91
C ILE A 86 13.09 1.27 5.03
N ARG A 87 14.02 2.16 5.37
CA ARG A 87 13.80 3.19 6.38
C ARG A 87 13.12 4.39 5.75
N VAL A 88 11.91 4.70 6.20
CA VAL A 88 11.15 5.88 5.78
C VAL A 88 11.17 6.89 6.92
N TYR A 89 11.70 8.07 6.66
CA TYR A 89 11.71 9.18 7.61
C TYR A 89 10.45 10.03 7.44
N GLN A 90 9.96 10.67 8.51
CA GLN A 90 8.73 11.49 8.44
C GLN A 90 8.88 12.73 7.56
N ASP A 91 10.09 13.26 7.45
CA ASP A 91 10.45 14.38 6.56
C ASP A 91 10.80 13.93 5.13
N ASN A 92 10.63 12.65 4.82
CA ASN A 92 10.94 12.11 3.50
C ASN A 92 10.00 12.66 2.43
N THR A 93 10.58 13.19 1.35
CA THR A 93 9.86 13.73 0.19
C THR A 93 9.55 12.68 -0.88
N ALA A 94 9.87 11.40 -0.62
CA ALA A 94 9.53 10.32 -1.53
C ALA A 94 8.02 10.22 -1.71
N THR A 95 7.60 10.13 -2.98
CA THR A 95 6.20 9.98 -3.35
C THR A 95 5.81 8.51 -3.42
N VAL A 96 4.52 8.23 -3.26
CA VAL A 96 3.95 6.89 -3.37
C VAL A 96 4.21 6.30 -4.76
N GLY A 97 4.20 7.11 -5.83
CA GLY A 97 4.53 6.67 -7.18
C GLY A 97 5.97 6.15 -7.29
N ALA A 98 6.95 6.91 -6.78
CA ALA A 98 8.34 6.47 -6.78
C ALA A 98 8.54 5.20 -5.93
N PHE A 99 7.78 5.06 -4.84
CA PHE A 99 7.78 3.85 -4.03
C PHE A 99 7.20 2.64 -4.77
N VAL A 100 6.11 2.83 -5.52
CA VAL A 100 5.52 1.78 -6.38
C VAL A 100 6.48 1.37 -7.50
N ASP A 101 7.17 2.32 -8.12
CA ASP A 101 8.17 2.05 -9.15
C ASP A 101 9.35 1.24 -8.59
N PHE A 102 9.76 1.54 -7.36
CA PHE A 102 10.75 0.75 -6.63
C PHE A 102 10.24 -0.66 -6.35
N LEU A 103 9.03 -0.81 -5.82
CA LEU A 103 8.44 -2.13 -5.52
C LEU A 103 8.31 -3.00 -6.77
N SER A 104 8.00 -2.39 -7.91
CA SER A 104 7.86 -3.07 -9.20
C SER A 104 9.18 -3.65 -9.73
N GLN A 105 10.32 -3.17 -9.23
CA GLN A 105 11.65 -3.69 -9.55
C GLN A 105 12.15 -4.71 -8.52
N SER A 106 11.40 -4.93 -7.44
CA SER A 106 11.78 -5.87 -6.39
C SER A 106 11.24 -7.28 -6.70
N ASP A 107 12.14 -8.25 -6.80
CA ASP A 107 11.80 -9.67 -6.96
C ASP A 107 11.39 -10.33 -5.63
N SER A 108 11.33 -9.56 -4.54
CA SER A 108 11.03 -10.08 -3.20
C SER A 108 10.14 -9.11 -2.39
N PRO A 109 9.36 -9.63 -1.42
CA PRO A 109 8.64 -8.80 -0.46
C PRO A 109 9.59 -7.85 0.28
N VAL A 110 9.15 -6.62 0.51
CA VAL A 110 9.99 -5.55 1.06
C VAL A 110 9.45 -5.12 2.43
N GLY A 111 10.31 -5.14 3.45
CA GLY A 111 10.05 -4.54 4.75
C GLY A 111 10.15 -3.03 4.69
N ILE A 112 9.28 -2.34 5.43
CA ILE A 112 9.28 -0.88 5.60
C ILE A 112 9.30 -0.58 7.09
N GLU A 113 10.23 0.27 7.50
CA GLU A 113 10.31 0.79 8.86
C GLU A 113 10.17 2.31 8.82
N LEU A 114 9.09 2.85 9.40
CA LEU A 114 9.03 4.29 9.62
C LEU A 114 9.91 4.65 10.82
N ILE A 115 10.93 5.46 10.60
CA ILE A 115 11.84 5.94 11.64
C ILE A 115 11.15 7.06 12.43
N ALA A 116 10.26 6.64 13.33
CA ALA A 116 9.54 7.48 14.29
C ALA A 116 9.31 6.76 15.64
N GLY A 117 9.96 5.61 15.86
CA GLY A 117 9.78 4.78 17.07
C GLY A 117 8.58 3.82 17.05
N GLN A 118 8.09 3.43 15.87
CA GLN A 118 6.96 2.52 15.70
C GLN A 118 7.35 1.25 14.93
N SER A 119 6.64 0.14 15.15
CA SER A 119 6.94 -1.17 14.57
C SER A 119 7.01 -1.15 13.03
N PRO A 120 7.90 -1.96 12.42
CA PRO A 120 8.00 -2.07 10.97
C PRO A 120 6.79 -2.79 10.34
N LEU A 121 6.41 -2.35 9.15
CA LEU A 121 5.41 -2.98 8.27
C LEU A 121 6.12 -3.80 7.19
N LYS A 122 5.44 -4.77 6.58
CA LYS A 122 5.96 -5.53 5.44
C LYS A 122 5.00 -5.45 4.26
N VAL A 123 5.54 -5.16 3.08
CA VAL A 123 4.81 -5.17 1.82
C VAL A 123 4.87 -6.58 1.25
N SER A 124 3.71 -7.13 0.90
CA SER A 124 3.60 -8.36 0.13
C SER A 124 3.81 -8.09 -1.37
N GLN A 125 3.66 -9.12 -2.21
CA GLN A 125 3.87 -8.99 -3.64
C GLN A 125 3.02 -7.87 -4.26
N THR A 126 3.66 -7.09 -5.14
CA THR A 126 3.02 -6.02 -5.91
C THR A 126 2.40 -6.60 -7.16
N LYS A 127 1.15 -6.21 -7.45
CA LYS A 127 0.43 -6.59 -8.65
C LYS A 127 -0.02 -5.34 -9.40
N VAL A 128 0.53 -5.13 -10.59
CA VAL A 128 0.03 -4.10 -11.51
C VAL A 128 -1.35 -4.51 -12.01
N LEU A 129 -2.32 -3.62 -11.92
CA LEU A 129 -3.64 -3.80 -12.50
C LEU A 129 -3.74 -2.90 -13.74
N SER A 130 -3.59 -3.49 -14.92
CA SER A 130 -3.89 -2.79 -16.16
C SER A 130 -5.38 -2.47 -16.21
N MET A 131 -5.74 -1.21 -16.45
CA MET A 131 -7.10 -0.87 -16.87
C MET A 131 -7.20 -0.98 -18.39
N VAL A 132 -8.32 -1.55 -18.85
CA VAL A 132 -8.79 -1.52 -20.24
C VAL A 132 -9.71 -0.33 -20.40
#